data_AF-A0AAD7NJ57-F1
#
_entry.id   AF-A0AAD7NJ57-F1
#
_cell.length_a   1.000
_cell.length_b   1.000
_cell.length_c   1.000
_cell.angle_alpha   90.00
_cell.angle_beta   90.00
_cell.angle_gamma   90.00
#
_symmetry.space_group_name_H-M   'P 1'
#
loop_
_entity.id
_entity.type
_entity.pdbx_description
1 polymer ?
#
loop_
_entity_poly.entity_id
_entity_poly.type
_entity_poly.pdbx_seq_one_letter_code
_entity_poly.pdbx_strand_id
1 'polypeptide(L)'
;VETRWSATFLMIDRLLEQYLAVDKFLDDPKQDEIAWHRLSKDTLRALHDIRRFLQVPHLVQEIVSGEKTPTLSFALPLYEKLIVMLKDLRKDLDELSIGINGTIRKLEEYLNMSRRTKIYSLAMGKSLNSHRSYNLCCF
;
A
#
# COMPACT_ATOMS: atom_id res chain seq x y z
N VAL A 1 13.46 3.53 -10.19
CA VAL A 1 12.39 3.26 -9.20
C VAL A 1 11.07 3.70 -9.83
N GLU A 2 10.02 2.88 -9.73
CA GLU A 2 8.61 3.23 -9.99
C GLU A 2 8.14 4.34 -9.03
N THR A 3 8.79 5.51 -9.05
CA THR A 3 8.58 6.61 -8.11
C THR A 3 7.18 7.20 -8.15
N ARG A 4 6.39 6.89 -9.18
CA ARG A 4 5.07 7.50 -9.38
C ARG A 4 3.99 6.97 -8.44
N TRP A 5 4.05 5.70 -8.03
CA TRP A 5 2.94 5.09 -7.29
C TRP A 5 2.90 5.49 -5.81
N SER A 6 4.06 5.80 -5.22
CA SER A 6 4.17 6.24 -3.82
C SER A 6 4.62 7.69 -3.65
N ALA A 7 4.70 8.48 -4.73
CA ALA A 7 5.14 9.88 -4.68
C ALA A 7 4.36 10.68 -3.64
N THR A 8 3.03 10.62 -3.68
CA THR A 8 2.17 11.35 -2.74
C THR A 8 2.42 10.95 -1.29
N PHE A 9 2.56 9.65 -1.02
CA PHE A 9 2.89 9.15 0.32
C PHE A 9 4.23 9.71 0.80
N LEU A 10 5.28 9.56 -0.01
CA LEU A 10 6.64 9.98 0.34
C LEU A 10 6.74 11.50 0.54
N MET A 11 6.04 12.29 -0.29
CA MET A 11 5.98 13.74 -0.14
C MET A 11 5.33 14.14 1.20
N ILE A 12 4.20 13.52 1.54
CA ILE A 12 3.48 13.79 2.79
C ILE A 12 4.30 13.34 4.00
N ASP A 13 4.84 12.13 3.94
CA ASP A 13 5.68 11.55 5.00
C ASP A 13 6.87 12.46 5.31
N ARG A 14 7.57 12.90 4.26
CA ARG A 14 8.71 13.79 4.40
C ARG A 14 8.33 15.18 4.93
N LEU A 15 7.23 15.75 4.44
CA LEU A 15 6.74 17.04 4.92
C LEU A 15 6.42 16.97 6.43
N LEU A 16 5.71 15.94 6.86
CA LEU A 16 5.33 15.76 8.27
C LEU A 16 6.54 15.52 9.17
N GLU A 17 7.52 14.72 8.72
CA GLU A 17 8.79 14.51 9.43
C GLU A 17 9.55 15.83 9.66
N GLN A 18 9.54 16.72 8.66
CA GLN A 18 10.29 17.97 8.69
C GLN A 18 9.46 19.19 9.07
N TYR A 19 8.19 19.02 9.47
CA TYR A 19 7.26 20.13 9.56
C TYR A 19 7.71 21.21 10.54
N LEU A 20 8.37 20.85 11.65
CA LEU A 20 8.92 21.84 12.60
C LEU A 20 9.95 22.77 11.94
N ALA A 21 10.77 22.24 11.02
CA ALA A 21 11.73 23.05 10.27
C ALA A 21 11.02 23.89 9.21
N VAL A 22 10.00 23.35 8.55
CA VAL A 22 9.18 24.08 7.58
C VAL A 22 8.43 25.23 8.24
N ASP A 23 7.83 25.02 9.41
CA ASP A 23 7.11 26.04 10.17
C ASP A 23 8.05 27.19 10.57
N LYS A 24 9.23 26.88 11.11
CA LYS A 24 10.28 27.86 11.39
C LYS A 24 10.80 28.58 10.14
N PHE A 25 10.89 27.89 9.02
CA PHE A 25 11.30 28.48 7.75
C PHE A 25 10.25 29.48 7.26
N LEU A 26 8.96 29.15 7.39
CA LEU A 26 7.84 30.03 7.06
C LEU A 26 7.63 31.17 8.07
N ASP A 27 8.33 31.17 9.22
CA ASP A 27 8.35 32.28 10.18
C ASP A 27 9.37 33.38 9.79
N ASP A 28 10.33 33.10 8.90
CA ASP A 28 11.32 34.09 8.47
C ASP A 28 10.63 35.13 7.57
N PRO A 29 10.75 36.45 7.85
CA PRO A 29 10.20 37.51 6.99
C PRO A 29 10.62 37.44 5.52
N LYS A 30 11.75 36.79 5.21
CA LYS A 30 12.18 36.52 3.82
C LYS A 30 11.25 35.58 3.07
N GLN A 31 10.39 34.84 3.77
CA GLN A 31 9.45 33.87 3.23
C GLN A 31 8.00 34.37 3.22
N ASP A 32 7.76 35.68 3.40
CA ASP A 32 6.42 36.27 3.41
C ASP A 32 5.58 35.89 2.18
N GLU A 33 6.21 35.75 1.00
CA GLU A 33 5.55 35.34 -0.25
C GLU A 33 4.93 33.94 -0.20
N ILE A 34 5.45 33.06 0.67
CA ILE A 34 5.00 31.67 0.82
C ILE A 34 4.45 31.35 2.21
N ALA A 35 4.52 32.29 3.16
CA ALA A 35 4.06 32.11 4.54
C ALA A 35 2.59 31.69 4.64
N TRP A 36 1.77 32.11 3.66
CA TRP A 36 0.35 31.73 3.55
C TRP A 36 0.11 30.24 3.28
N HIS A 37 1.14 29.48 2.88
CA HIS A 37 1.08 28.01 2.77
C HIS A 37 1.21 27.29 4.11
N ARG A 38 1.40 28.01 5.23
CA ARG A 38 1.49 27.39 6.55
C ARG A 38 0.23 26.59 6.85
N LEU A 39 0.44 25.31 7.14
CA LEU A 39 -0.66 24.41 7.47
C LEU A 39 -1.26 24.75 8.83
N SER A 40 -2.58 24.77 8.90
CA SER A 40 -3.28 24.85 10.18
C SER A 40 -3.10 23.53 10.96
N LYS A 41 -3.35 23.57 12.27
CA LYS A 41 -3.34 22.36 13.11
C LYS A 41 -4.33 21.30 12.59
N ASP A 42 -5.46 21.72 12.05
CA ASP A 42 -6.49 20.82 11.54
C ASP A 42 -6.05 20.18 10.22
N THR A 43 -5.42 20.97 9.35
CA THR A 43 -4.83 20.48 8.11
C THR A 43 -3.70 19.49 8.39
N LEU A 44 -2.86 19.74 9.40
CA LEU A 44 -1.83 18.79 9.83
C LEU A 44 -2.41 17.48 10.31
N ARG A 45 -3.48 17.52 11.13
CA ARG A 45 -4.18 16.32 11.60
C ARG A 45 -4.74 15.50 10.44
N ALA A 46 -5.46 16.14 9.54
CA ALA A 46 -5.97 15.50 8.33
C ALA A 46 -4.83 14.89 7.48
N LEU A 47 -3.69 15.59 7.38
CA LEU A 47 -2.53 15.11 6.64
C LEU A 47 -1.88 13.88 7.30
N HIS A 48 -1.84 13.82 8.64
CA HIS A 48 -1.42 12.63 9.38
C HIS A 48 -2.35 11.44 9.12
N ASP A 49 -3.66 11.66 9.05
CA ASP A 49 -4.63 10.61 8.75
C ASP A 49 -4.48 10.10 7.31
N ILE A 50 -4.30 11.01 6.34
CA ILE A 50 -4.01 10.67 4.95
C ILE A 50 -2.69 9.88 4.86
N ARG A 51 -1.64 10.30 5.58
CA ARG A 51 -0.37 9.57 5.65
C ARG A 51 -0.60 8.14 6.13
N ARG A 52 -1.34 7.96 7.22
CA ARG A 52 -1.64 6.64 7.80
C ARG A 52 -2.41 5.76 6.83
N PHE A 53 -3.37 6.35 6.10
CA PHE A 53 -4.08 5.66 5.02
C PHE A 53 -3.16 5.22 3.88
N LEU A 54 -2.33 6.13 3.35
CA LEU A 54 -1.43 5.85 2.23
C LEU A 54 -0.26 4.94 2.59
N GLN A 55 0.11 4.85 3.87
CA GLN A 55 1.14 3.94 4.35
C GLN A 55 0.77 2.47 4.10
N VAL A 56 -0.51 2.11 4.25
CA VAL A 56 -0.97 0.73 4.08
C VAL A 56 -0.69 0.17 2.67
N PRO A 57 -1.15 0.81 1.57
CA PRO A 57 -0.82 0.35 0.23
C PRO A 57 0.67 0.50 -0.10
N HIS A 58 1.37 1.49 0.46
CA HIS A 58 2.82 1.63 0.28
C HIS A 58 3.58 0.42 0.81
N LEU A 59 3.29 -0.03 2.04
CA LEU A 59 3.94 -1.22 2.63
C LEU A 59 3.69 -2.48 1.79
N VAL A 60 2.48 -2.68 1.28
CA VAL A 60 2.16 -3.84 0.42
C VAL A 60 2.91 -3.74 -0.91
N GLN A 61 3.02 -2.54 -1.48
CA GLN A 61 3.81 -2.29 -2.67
C GLN A 61 5.29 -2.59 -2.45
N GLU A 62 5.88 -2.19 -1.32
CA GLU A 62 7.27 -2.50 -1.00
C GLU A 62 7.53 -4.01 -0.92
N ILE A 63 6.60 -4.76 -0.32
CA ILE A 63 6.68 -6.23 -0.25
C ILE A 63 6.72 -6.82 -1.67
N VAL A 64 5.80 -6.43 -2.56
CA VAL A 64 5.76 -7.01 -3.92
C VAL A 64 6.94 -6.57 -4.79
N SER A 65 7.47 -5.37 -4.58
CA SER A 65 8.62 -4.85 -5.32
C SER A 65 9.96 -5.37 -4.81
N GLY A 66 10.04 -5.84 -3.56
CA GLY A 66 11.24 -6.42 -2.97
C GLY A 66 11.47 -7.89 -3.32
N GLU A 67 10.44 -8.59 -3.79
CA GLU A 67 10.51 -10.01 -4.13
C GLU A 67 11.31 -10.27 -5.42
N LYS A 68 12.31 -11.16 -5.32
CA LYS A 68 13.09 -11.65 -6.48
C LYS A 68 12.48 -12.88 -7.15
N THR A 69 11.41 -13.43 -6.56
CA THR A 69 10.71 -14.64 -7.01
C THR A 69 9.37 -14.28 -7.66
N PRO A 70 8.66 -15.20 -8.35
CA PRO A 70 7.42 -14.88 -9.05
C PRO A 70 6.36 -14.32 -8.08
N THR A 71 6.19 -13.00 -8.08
CA THR A 71 5.25 -12.23 -7.24
C THR A 71 3.81 -12.72 -7.35
N LEU A 72 3.49 -13.43 -8.44
CA LEU A 72 2.16 -13.92 -8.75
C LEU A 72 1.62 -14.91 -7.70
N SER A 73 2.48 -15.70 -7.04
CA SER A 73 2.04 -16.61 -5.97
C SER A 73 1.62 -15.85 -4.70
N PHE A 74 2.11 -14.62 -4.50
CA PHE A 74 1.83 -13.79 -3.34
C PHE A 74 0.75 -12.74 -3.60
N ALA A 75 0.43 -12.46 -4.87
CA ALA A 75 -0.52 -11.42 -5.25
C ALA A 75 -1.89 -11.59 -4.56
N LEU A 76 -2.53 -12.77 -4.69
CA LEU A 76 -3.84 -13.02 -4.08
C LEU A 76 -3.83 -12.91 -2.54
N PRO A 77 -2.90 -13.58 -1.82
CA PRO A 77 -2.76 -13.38 -0.37
C PRO A 77 -2.54 -11.91 0.05
N LEU A 78 -1.74 -11.15 -0.71
CA LEU A 78 -1.47 -9.75 -0.38
C LEU A 78 -2.67 -8.85 -0.64
N TYR A 79 -3.46 -9.09 -1.69
CA TYR A 79 -4.74 -8.40 -1.89
C TYR A 79 -5.70 -8.62 -0.72
N GLU A 80 -5.84 -9.87 -0.27
CA GLU A 80 -6.70 -10.20 0.88
C GLU A 80 -6.21 -9.52 2.16
N LYS A 81 -4.91 -9.57 2.43
CA LYS A 81 -4.31 -8.91 3.59
C LYS A 81 -4.47 -7.40 3.53
N LEU A 82 -4.29 -6.78 2.36
CA LEU A 82 -4.48 -5.35 2.16
C LEU A 82 -5.93 -4.93 2.45
N ILE A 83 -6.91 -5.70 1.99
CA ILE A 83 -8.33 -5.45 2.28
C ILE A 83 -8.60 -5.51 3.79
N VAL A 84 -8.03 -6.49 4.51
CA VAL A 84 -8.18 -6.60 5.97
C VAL A 84 -7.58 -5.39 6.67
N MET A 85 -6.34 -5.01 6.33
CA MET A 85 -5.67 -3.83 6.93
C MET A 85 -6.47 -2.54 6.70
N LEU A 86 -7.08 -2.37 5.53
CA LEU A 86 -7.93 -1.22 5.23
C LEU A 86 -9.25 -1.26 6.03
N LYS A 87 -9.86 -2.43 6.19
CA LYS A 87 -11.08 -2.61 7.01
C LYS A 87 -10.84 -2.28 8.48
N ASP A 88 -9.66 -2.63 9.00
CA ASP A 88 -9.25 -2.27 10.35
C ASP A 88 -8.94 -0.78 10.46
N LEU A 89 -8.18 -0.21 9.51
CA LEU A 89 -7.86 1.21 9.53
C LEU A 89 -9.09 2.12 9.44
N ARG A 90 -10.13 1.70 8.71
CA ARG A 90 -11.40 2.42 8.63
C ARG A 90 -12.04 2.66 10.00
N LYS A 91 -11.83 1.77 10.98
CA LYS A 91 -12.38 1.92 12.34
C LYS A 91 -11.76 3.11 13.07
N ASP A 92 -10.53 3.46 12.70
CA ASP A 92 -9.77 4.53 13.34
C ASP A 92 -9.86 5.86 12.57
N LEU A 93 -10.14 5.82 11.26
CA LEU A 93 -10.16 6.98 10.37
C LEU A 93 -11.56 7.19 9.76
N ASP A 94 -12.54 7.57 10.59
CA ASP A 94 -13.94 7.73 10.16
C ASP A 94 -14.10 8.81 9.08
N GLU A 95 -13.35 9.91 9.19
CA GLU A 95 -13.35 11.01 8.20
C GLU A 95 -12.90 10.55 6.80
N LEU A 96 -12.04 9.51 6.73
CA LEU A 96 -11.57 8.93 5.47
C LEU A 96 -12.34 7.67 5.06
N SER A 97 -13.41 7.32 5.78
CA SER A 97 -14.16 6.08 5.56
C SER A 97 -14.66 5.94 4.12
N ILE A 98 -15.12 7.03 3.49
CA ILE A 98 -15.58 7.05 2.09
C ILE A 98 -14.45 6.66 1.14
N GLY A 99 -13.25 7.24 1.33
CA GLY A 99 -12.06 6.94 0.52
C GLY A 99 -11.56 5.51 0.73
N ILE A 100 -11.54 5.05 1.98
CA ILE A 100 -11.14 3.69 2.34
C ILE A 100 -12.11 2.67 1.74
N ASN A 101 -13.42 2.90 1.82
CA ASN A 101 -14.43 2.04 1.22
C ASN A 101 -14.32 2.00 -0.30
N GLY A 102 -14.08 3.14 -0.94
CA GLY A 102 -13.81 3.21 -2.39
C GLY A 102 -12.60 2.36 -2.79
N THR A 103 -11.54 2.41 -1.99
CA THR A 103 -10.31 1.63 -2.19
C THR A 103 -10.57 0.13 -2.02
N ILE A 104 -11.23 -0.28 -0.92
CA ILE A 104 -11.61 -1.68 -0.68
C ILE A 104 -12.42 -2.23 -1.83
N ARG A 105 -13.45 -1.49 -2.30
CA ARG A 105 -14.29 -1.92 -3.42
C ARG A 105 -13.47 -2.18 -4.68
N LYS A 106 -12.49 -1.31 -4.98
CA LYS A 106 -11.64 -1.49 -6.16
C LYS A 106 -10.69 -2.68 -6.02
N LEU A 107 -10.17 -2.92 -4.82
CA LEU A 107 -9.34 -4.10 -4.54
C LEU A 107 -10.14 -5.39 -4.64
N GLU A 108 -11.38 -5.42 -4.13
CA GLU A 108 -12.28 -6.58 -4.24
C GLU A 108 -12.64 -6.88 -5.71
N GLU A 109 -12.83 -5.85 -6.55
CA GLU A 109 -13.01 -6.00 -7.99
C GLU A 109 -11.80 -6.71 -8.64
N TYR A 110 -10.58 -6.22 -8.39
CA TYR A 110 -9.36 -6.83 -8.92
C TYR A 110 -9.09 -8.24 -8.37
N LEU A 111 -9.39 -8.47 -7.09
CA LEU A 111 -9.28 -9.80 -6.47
C LEU A 111 -10.22 -10.80 -7.17
N ASN A 112 -11.46 -10.39 -7.45
CA ASN A 112 -12.44 -11.22 -8.15
C ASN A 112 -12.02 -11.51 -9.60
N MET A 113 -11.46 -10.53 -10.30
CA MET A 113 -10.90 -10.74 -11.64
C MET A 113 -9.72 -11.71 -11.61
N SER A 114 -8.82 -11.56 -10.63
CA SER A 114 -7.63 -12.39 -10.48
C SER A 114 -7.99 -13.85 -10.19
N ARG A 115 -8.98 -14.09 -9.33
CA ARG A 115 -9.49 -15.44 -9.01
C ARG A 115 -10.10 -16.19 -10.21
N ARG A 116 -10.58 -15.48 -11.24
CA ARG A 116 -11.09 -16.11 -12.47
C ARG A 116 -9.97 -16.65 -13.37
N THR A 117 -8.73 -16.24 -13.12
CA THR A 117 -7.58 -16.57 -13.97
C THR A 117 -6.78 -17.71 -13.34
N LYS A 118 -6.63 -18.82 -14.07
CA LYS A 118 -5.93 -20.04 -13.60
C LYS A 118 -4.42 -19.83 -13.33
N ILE A 119 -3.85 -18.75 -13.87
CA ILE A 119 -2.41 -18.46 -13.78
C ILE A 119 -1.98 -18.25 -12.32
N TYR A 120 -2.80 -17.58 -11.50
CA TYR A 120 -2.52 -17.42 -10.07
C TYR A 120 -2.53 -18.77 -9.35
N SER A 121 -3.48 -19.65 -9.69
CA SER A 121 -3.57 -21.01 -9.15
C SER A 121 -2.33 -21.84 -9.50
N LEU A 122 -1.86 -21.73 -10.74
CA LEU A 122 -0.65 -22.41 -11.21
C LEU A 122 0.61 -21.88 -10.50
N ALA A 123 0.70 -20.57 -10.28
CA ALA A 123 1.83 -19.97 -9.56
C ALA A 123 1.86 -20.35 -8.08
N MET A 124 0.71 -20.50 -7.43
CA MET A 124 0.61 -20.93 -6.03
C MET A 124 0.71 -22.46 -5.85
N GLY A 125 0.43 -23.23 -6.90
CA GLY A 125 0.49 -24.68 -6.87
C GLY A 125 1.93 -25.18 -6.74
N LYS A 126 2.19 -26.10 -5.81
CA LYS A 126 3.47 -26.81 -5.77
C LYS A 126 3.65 -27.57 -7.08
N SER A 127 4.78 -27.37 -7.75
CA SER A 127 5.19 -28.23 -8.87
C SER A 127 5.18 -29.68 -8.40
N LEU A 128 4.30 -30.52 -8.93
CA LEU A 128 4.28 -31.96 -8.70
C LEU A 128 5.40 -32.70 -9.47
N ASN A 129 6.43 -31.99 -9.94
CA ASN A 129 7.53 -32.57 -10.71
C ASN A 129 8.85 -32.60 -9.94
N SER A 130 8.88 -33.25 -8.77
CA SER A 130 10.08 -33.94 -8.32
C SER A 130 9.76 -35.43 -8.14
N HIS A 131 10.37 -36.25 -8.99
CA HIS A 131 10.33 -37.72 -9.04
C HIS A 131 9.10 -38.37 -9.70
N ARG A 132 9.05 -38.27 -11.04
CA ARG A 132 8.69 -39.42 -11.88
C ARG A 132 9.98 -40.06 -12.39
N SER A 133 10.62 -40.84 -11.51
CA SER A 133 11.64 -41.82 -11.92
C SER A 133 11.06 -43.19 -11.60
N TYR A 134 10.91 -43.98 -12.65
CA TYR A 134 10.56 -45.40 -12.70
C TYR A 134 10.98 -46.19 -11.45
N ASN A 135 10.07 -46.99 -10.88
CA ASN A 135 10.24 -48.44 -10.78
C ASN A 135 9.02 -49.14 -10.16
N LEU A 136 8.65 -50.26 -10.78
CA LEU A 136 7.87 -51.35 -10.19
C LEU A 136 8.51 -51.82 -8.87
N CYS A 137 7.68 -52.01 -7.84
CA CYS A 137 7.72 -53.09 -6.83
C CYS A 137 6.47 -52.89 -5.95
N CYS A 138 5.48 -53.80 -5.96
CA CYS A 138 5.40 -54.94 -5.01
C CYS A 138 5.71 -54.44 -3.59
N PHE A 139 4.75 -54.20 -2.69
CA PHE A 139 3.69 -55.08 -2.17
C PHE A 139 2.54 -54.26 -1.59
#